data_AF-A0A8X8ZSA4-F1
#
_entry.id   AF-A0A8X8ZSA4-F1
#
_cell.length_a   1.000
_cell.length_b   1.000
_cell.length_c   1.000
_cell.angle_alpha   90.00
_cell.angle_beta   90.00
_cell.angle_gamma   90.00
#
_symmetry.space_group_name_H-M   'P 1'
#
loop_
_entity.id
_entity.type
_entity.pdbx_description
1 polymer ?
#
loop_
_entity_poly.entity_id
_entity_poly.type
_entity_poly.pdbx_seq_one_letter_code
_entity_poly.pdbx_strand_id
1 'polypeptide(L)'
;MALTTLSPPFTTYSSSSLLPKLHHPSAAAPFPSSNHTTSLSTSPTPPVLLKWRANVSFFTGFLNNNKNKNPEPIKQELLEAIQPLDRGADATPQDQQFIDQIARKLEAANPTKEPLKSDLLNGKWELIYTTSQSILQTTRPKLLTSRRNFQAINADILRAQNMESAPFFNQVTADLTPLNAKKVAVKFDYFQIGGLIPVKAPETAVGELEVTYLDQELRVSRGDKGNLCSQNDRSFV
;
A
#
# COMPACT_ATOMS: atom_id res chain seq x y z
N MET A 1 -28.55 23.67 0.37
CA MET A 1 -28.52 22.99 -0.95
C MET A 1 -27.13 23.19 -1.55
N ALA A 2 -26.24 22.23 -1.35
CA ALA A 2 -24.97 22.10 -2.05
C ALA A 2 -24.53 20.65 -1.89
N LEU A 3 -24.86 19.82 -2.88
CA LEU A 3 -24.44 18.42 -2.96
C LEU A 3 -23.01 18.43 -3.55
N THR A 4 -22.02 18.16 -2.71
CA THR A 4 -20.66 17.84 -3.18
C THR A 4 -20.67 16.44 -3.77
N THR A 5 -20.67 16.39 -5.10
CA THR A 5 -20.57 15.17 -5.90
C THR A 5 -19.22 14.50 -5.67
N LEU A 6 -19.23 13.30 -5.10
CA LEU A 6 -18.08 12.40 -5.10
C LEU A 6 -17.91 11.83 -6.51
N SER A 7 -16.98 12.39 -7.28
CA SER A 7 -16.56 11.82 -8.56
C SER A 7 -15.69 10.57 -8.31
N PRO A 8 -15.93 9.45 -9.02
CA PRO A 8 -14.99 8.34 -9.02
C PRO A 8 -13.72 8.70 -9.81
N PRO A 9 -12.54 8.15 -9.47
CA PRO A 9 -11.30 8.43 -10.18
C PRO A 9 -11.34 7.84 -11.59
N PHE A 10 -11.02 8.67 -12.58
CA PHE A 10 -10.86 8.30 -13.98
C PHE A 10 -9.62 7.42 -14.19
N THR A 11 -9.80 6.30 -14.89
CA THR A 11 -8.75 5.46 -15.43
C THR A 11 -8.24 6.10 -16.73
N THR A 12 -7.01 6.63 -16.76
CA THR A 12 -6.37 7.01 -18.01
C THR A 12 -5.49 5.87 -18.51
N TYR A 13 -5.92 5.23 -19.61
CA TYR A 13 -5.09 4.36 -20.42
C TYR A 13 -4.10 5.21 -21.24
N SER A 14 -2.81 4.90 -21.14
CA SER A 14 -1.78 5.41 -22.06
C SER A 14 -1.80 4.60 -23.35
N SER A 15 -2.22 5.22 -24.45
CA SER A 15 -2.03 4.69 -25.80
C SER A 15 -0.73 5.23 -26.38
N SER A 16 0.17 4.33 -26.79
CA SER A 16 1.40 4.64 -27.50
C SER A 16 1.09 4.96 -28.97
N SER A 17 1.63 6.06 -29.51
CA SER A 17 1.72 6.28 -30.95
C SER A 17 3.05 6.94 -31.33
N LEU A 18 3.63 6.43 -32.40
CA LEU A 18 4.96 6.69 -32.96
C LEU A 18 5.06 8.05 -33.68
N LEU A 19 6.19 8.75 -33.44
CA LEU A 19 7.11 9.53 -34.33
C LEU A 19 6.59 10.17 -35.67
N PRO A 20 7.13 11.34 -36.11
CA PRO A 20 8.49 11.40 -36.65
C PRO A 20 9.35 12.66 -36.40
N LYS A 21 10.66 12.45 -36.68
CA LYS A 21 11.83 13.35 -36.66
C LYS A 21 11.70 14.61 -37.52
N LEU A 22 12.45 15.66 -37.16
CA LEU A 22 13.08 16.61 -38.09
C LEU A 22 14.27 17.35 -37.44
N HIS A 23 15.09 17.97 -38.29
CA HIS A 23 16.56 18.08 -38.26
C HIS A 23 17.18 19.26 -37.46
N HIS A 24 18.47 19.10 -37.12
CA HIS A 24 19.43 20.13 -36.67
C HIS A 24 19.68 21.24 -37.71
N PRO A 25 20.29 22.38 -37.32
CA PRO A 25 21.76 22.48 -37.44
C PRO A 25 22.52 23.22 -36.30
N SER A 26 23.78 22.80 -36.21
CA SER A 26 25.05 23.33 -35.65
C SER A 26 25.21 24.83 -35.30
N ALA A 27 25.94 25.11 -34.20
CA ALA A 27 27.08 26.06 -34.15
C ALA A 27 27.84 25.98 -32.80
N ALA A 28 29.15 26.26 -32.83
CA ALA A 28 30.18 25.95 -31.84
C ALA A 28 30.51 27.06 -30.81
N ALA A 29 30.99 26.63 -29.62
CA ALA A 29 32.06 27.13 -28.70
C ALA A 29 32.28 28.66 -28.45
N PRO A 30 33.07 29.14 -27.44
CA PRO A 30 33.94 28.46 -26.46
C PRO A 30 33.85 28.96 -24.98
N PHE A 31 34.63 28.30 -24.09
CA PHE A 31 34.92 28.65 -22.68
C PHE A 31 35.62 30.02 -22.49
N PRO A 32 35.65 30.59 -21.27
CA PRO A 32 36.88 30.51 -20.48
C PRO A 32 36.77 30.44 -18.92
N SER A 33 37.74 29.73 -18.35
CA SER A 33 38.54 29.89 -17.10
C SER A 33 38.07 30.67 -15.84
N SER A 34 38.19 29.95 -14.71
CA SER A 34 38.96 30.25 -13.46
C SER A 34 38.52 31.37 -12.48
N ASN A 35 38.25 31.00 -11.22
CA ASN A 35 39.15 31.23 -10.06
C ASN A 35 38.51 30.85 -8.70
N HIS A 36 39.37 30.40 -7.79
CA HIS A 36 39.16 30.09 -6.38
C HIS A 36 38.51 31.22 -5.56
N THR A 37 37.84 30.89 -4.42
CA THR A 37 38.21 31.34 -3.06
C THR A 37 37.34 30.65 -1.99
N THR A 38 38.00 30.16 -0.95
CA THR A 38 37.51 29.55 0.30
C THR A 38 36.83 30.58 1.20
N SER A 39 35.75 30.23 1.94
CA SER A 39 35.68 30.50 3.39
C SER A 39 34.42 29.99 4.10
N LEU A 40 34.66 29.58 5.35
CA LEU A 40 33.83 29.68 6.56
C LEU A 40 32.61 28.75 6.75
N SER A 41 32.92 27.67 7.46
CA SER A 41 32.12 26.97 8.44
C SER A 41 31.14 27.87 9.22
N THR A 42 29.87 27.51 9.17
CA THR A 42 28.92 27.71 10.28
C THR A 42 27.98 26.52 10.23
N SER A 43 28.10 25.61 11.19
CA SER A 43 27.29 24.41 11.30
C SER A 43 25.85 24.76 11.68
N PRO A 44 24.83 24.48 10.84
CA PRO A 44 23.47 24.35 11.32
C PRO A 44 23.34 22.98 11.97
N THR A 45 22.88 22.94 13.20
CA THR A 45 22.34 21.73 13.84
C THR A 45 21.40 21.02 12.87
N PRO A 46 21.64 19.74 12.53
CA PRO A 46 20.80 19.05 11.57
C PRO A 46 19.42 18.72 12.19
N PRO A 47 18.33 18.84 11.43
CA PRO A 47 17.03 18.32 11.84
C PRO A 47 17.10 16.80 11.97
N VAL A 48 16.18 16.25 12.77
CA VAL A 48 16.04 14.87 13.32
C VAL A 48 16.05 13.71 12.29
N LEU A 49 16.40 13.97 11.03
CA LEU A 49 16.28 13.08 9.87
C LEU A 49 17.39 11.99 9.74
N LEU A 50 18.40 11.96 10.62
CA LEU A 50 19.52 11.01 10.53
C LEU A 50 19.31 9.69 11.30
N LYS A 51 18.30 9.58 12.17
CA LYS A 51 18.23 8.45 13.12
C LYS A 51 17.83 7.10 12.48
N TRP A 52 17.12 7.12 11.35
CA TRP A 52 16.65 5.92 10.65
C TRP A 52 17.54 5.50 9.49
N ARG A 53 18.38 6.41 8.95
CA ARG A 53 19.39 6.07 7.92
C ARG A 53 20.65 5.43 8.50
N ALA A 54 20.91 5.57 9.81
CA ALA A 54 22.12 5.05 10.46
C ALA A 54 21.93 3.71 11.19
N ASN A 55 20.68 3.26 11.42
CA ASN A 55 20.39 2.10 12.28
C ASN A 55 19.68 0.93 11.60
N VAL A 56 19.56 0.92 10.27
CA VAL A 56 19.26 -0.34 9.55
C VAL A 56 20.60 -0.90 9.12
N SER A 57 21.15 -1.77 9.97
CA SER A 57 22.36 -2.52 9.68
C SER A 57 22.26 -3.13 8.28
N PHE A 58 23.27 -2.86 7.46
CA PHE A 58 23.57 -3.64 6.27
C PHE A 58 23.85 -5.09 6.70
N PHE A 59 22.81 -5.91 6.86
CA PHE A 59 23.00 -7.35 6.99
C PHE A 59 23.34 -7.93 5.62
N THR A 60 24.60 -7.76 5.25
CA THR A 60 25.28 -8.67 4.33
C THR A 60 25.50 -9.98 5.11
N GLY A 61 24.52 -10.88 5.05
CA GLY A 61 24.74 -12.20 5.63
C GLY A 61 23.52 -13.07 5.71
N PHE A 62 23.05 -13.61 4.57
CA PHE A 62 22.45 -14.96 4.48
C PHE A 62 22.53 -15.48 3.04
N LEU A 63 23.76 -15.68 2.55
CA LEU A 63 24.00 -16.75 1.58
C LEU A 63 24.04 -18.05 2.41
N ASN A 64 22.91 -18.76 2.52
CA ASN A 64 22.88 -20.22 2.68
C ASN A 64 21.44 -20.78 2.67
N ASN A 65 21.22 -21.65 1.67
CA ASN A 65 20.31 -22.79 1.57
C ASN A 65 18.81 -22.68 1.89
N ASN A 66 18.03 -22.92 0.84
CA ASN A 66 16.67 -23.47 0.84
C ASN A 66 16.48 -24.62 1.85
N LYS A 67 15.71 -24.36 2.92
CA LYS A 67 14.67 -25.23 3.51
C LYS A 67 14.12 -24.51 4.75
N ASN A 68 12.86 -24.05 4.66
CA ASN A 68 12.12 -23.27 5.66
C ASN A 68 12.69 -21.87 5.97
N LYS A 69 12.35 -20.89 5.12
CA LYS A 69 12.50 -19.47 5.47
C LYS A 69 11.51 -19.18 6.60
N ASN A 70 11.99 -19.14 7.84
CA ASN A 70 11.21 -18.66 8.97
C ASN A 70 10.70 -17.24 8.66
N PRO A 71 9.37 -17.00 8.59
CA PRO A 71 8.85 -15.69 8.22
C PRO A 71 8.95 -14.66 9.36
N GLU A 72 9.09 -15.10 10.62
CA GLU A 72 9.09 -14.21 11.80
C GLU A 72 10.07 -13.03 11.73
N PRO A 73 11.38 -13.20 11.44
CA PRO A 73 12.29 -12.06 11.35
C PRO A 73 11.91 -11.08 10.23
N ILE A 74 11.35 -11.58 9.13
CA ILE A 74 10.92 -10.75 7.99
C ILE A 74 9.63 -9.99 8.35
N LYS A 75 8.71 -10.62 9.09
CA LYS A 75 7.52 -9.94 9.63
C LYS A 75 7.92 -8.81 10.55
N GLN A 76 8.85 -9.06 11.47
CA GLN A 76 9.33 -8.04 12.39
C GLN A 76 9.97 -6.86 11.64
N GLU A 77 10.85 -7.13 10.67
CA GLU A 77 11.46 -6.11 9.80
C GLU A 77 10.39 -5.26 9.09
N LEU A 78 9.34 -5.92 8.55
CA LEU A 78 8.22 -5.22 7.89
C LEU A 78 7.47 -4.31 8.86
N LEU A 79 7.11 -4.83 10.04
CA LEU A 79 6.34 -4.10 11.05
C LEU A 79 7.11 -2.89 11.59
N GLU A 80 8.41 -3.03 11.84
CA GLU A 80 9.29 -1.94 12.25
C GLU A 80 9.40 -0.86 11.15
N ALA A 81 9.52 -1.27 9.89
CA ALA A 81 9.64 -0.34 8.76
C ALA A 81 8.37 0.49 8.51
N ILE A 82 7.17 -0.08 8.72
CA ILE A 82 5.90 0.62 8.49
C ILE A 82 5.43 1.46 9.68
N GLN A 83 5.88 1.13 10.91
CA GLN A 83 5.44 1.78 12.14
C GLN A 83 5.50 3.32 12.12
N PRO A 84 6.54 3.98 11.57
CA PRO A 84 6.62 5.43 11.56
C PRO A 84 5.86 6.11 10.39
N LEU A 85 5.24 5.37 9.48
CA LEU A 85 4.78 5.90 8.18
C LEU A 85 3.30 6.29 8.12
N ASP A 86 2.60 6.35 9.26
CA ASP A 86 1.17 6.67 9.34
C ASP A 86 0.33 5.86 8.33
N ARG A 87 0.42 4.52 8.43
CA ARG A 87 -0.17 3.55 7.49
C ARG A 87 0.24 3.70 6.02
N GLY A 88 1.33 4.41 5.75
CA GLY A 88 1.84 4.71 4.41
C GLY A 88 1.52 6.13 3.93
N ALA A 89 0.77 6.94 4.69
CA ALA A 89 0.48 8.32 4.33
C ALA A 89 1.74 9.20 4.29
N ASP A 90 2.71 8.92 5.16
CA ASP A 90 3.97 9.66 5.26
C ASP A 90 5.13 8.97 4.50
N ALA A 91 4.85 7.90 3.73
CA ALA A 91 5.86 7.11 3.04
C ALA A 91 6.42 7.79 1.77
N THR A 92 7.74 7.95 1.70
CA THR A 92 8.45 8.40 0.49
C THR A 92 8.52 7.30 -0.57
N PRO A 93 8.84 7.62 -1.85
CA PRO A 93 9.07 6.60 -2.86
C PRO A 93 10.14 5.58 -2.48
N GLN A 94 11.18 6.01 -1.76
CA GLN A 94 12.24 5.14 -1.25
C GLN A 94 11.72 4.19 -0.16
N ASP A 95 10.86 4.67 0.74
CA ASP A 95 10.22 3.84 1.76
C ASP A 95 9.33 2.77 1.10
N GLN A 96 8.53 3.17 0.12
CA GLN A 96 7.68 2.23 -0.63
C GLN A 96 8.50 1.13 -1.32
N GLN A 97 9.63 1.48 -1.93
CA GLN A 97 10.54 0.51 -2.55
C GLN A 97 11.15 -0.44 -1.53
N PHE A 98 11.57 0.08 -0.37
CA PHE A 98 12.15 -0.72 0.70
C PHE A 98 11.11 -1.70 1.28
N ILE A 99 9.89 -1.22 1.53
CA ILE A 99 8.79 -2.04 2.05
C ILE A 99 8.37 -3.11 1.03
N ASP A 100 8.32 -2.79 -0.26
CA ASP A 100 8.04 -3.81 -1.29
C ASP A 100 9.12 -4.90 -1.34
N GLN A 101 10.40 -4.58 -1.10
CA GLN A 101 11.46 -5.59 -1.01
C GLN A 101 11.26 -6.52 0.19
N ILE A 102 10.93 -5.98 1.37
CA ILE A 102 10.64 -6.80 2.56
C ILE A 102 9.40 -7.67 2.31
N ALA A 103 8.34 -7.09 1.75
CA ALA A 103 7.12 -7.81 1.41
C ALA A 103 7.40 -8.99 0.45
N ARG A 104 8.20 -8.79 -0.61
CA ARG A 104 8.59 -9.90 -1.51
C ARG A 104 9.35 -11.03 -0.80
N LYS A 105 10.24 -10.68 0.14
CA LYS A 105 10.93 -11.70 0.96
C LYS A 105 9.93 -12.49 1.80
N LEU A 106 8.95 -11.80 2.39
CA LEU A 106 7.91 -12.39 3.23
C LEU A 106 6.97 -13.30 2.41
N GLU A 107 6.54 -12.84 1.23
CA GLU A 107 5.73 -13.61 0.28
C GLU A 107 6.43 -14.91 -0.13
N ALA A 108 7.75 -14.86 -0.38
CA ALA A 108 8.54 -16.05 -0.67
C ALA A 108 8.63 -17.03 0.52
N ALA A 109 8.36 -16.56 1.74
CA ALA A 109 8.29 -17.34 2.98
C ALA A 109 6.84 -17.67 3.41
N ASN A 110 5.83 -17.43 2.55
CA ASN A 110 4.43 -17.64 2.88
C ASN A 110 4.14 -19.11 3.29
N PRO A 111 3.65 -19.37 4.52
CA PRO A 111 3.29 -20.73 4.95
C PRO A 111 1.99 -21.23 4.30
N THR A 112 1.07 -20.34 3.92
CA THR A 112 -0.27 -20.68 3.42
C THR A 112 -0.31 -20.60 1.89
N LYS A 113 -0.15 -21.73 1.19
CA LYS A 113 -0.04 -21.77 -0.29
C LYS A 113 -1.35 -21.53 -1.03
N GLU A 114 -2.49 -21.83 -0.41
CA GLU A 114 -3.83 -21.60 -0.95
C GLU A 114 -4.66 -20.75 0.01
N PRO A 115 -4.38 -19.44 0.16
CA PRO A 115 -5.03 -18.59 1.17
C PRO A 115 -6.55 -18.59 1.12
N LEU A 116 -7.16 -18.69 -0.08
CA LEU A 116 -8.62 -18.67 -0.21
C LEU A 116 -9.31 -19.94 0.30
N LYS A 117 -8.56 -21.02 0.55
CA LYS A 117 -9.07 -22.26 1.17
C LYS A 117 -8.70 -22.37 2.65
N SER A 118 -8.02 -21.37 3.20
CA SER A 118 -7.55 -21.39 4.59
C SER A 118 -8.55 -20.69 5.50
N ASP A 119 -8.90 -21.34 6.60
CA ASP A 119 -9.73 -20.75 7.65
C ASP A 119 -9.11 -19.48 8.26
N LEU A 120 -7.79 -19.30 8.11
CA LEU A 120 -7.08 -18.12 8.58
C LEU A 120 -7.52 -16.84 7.86
N LEU A 121 -8.05 -16.94 6.62
CA LEU A 121 -8.44 -15.75 5.86
C LEU A 121 -9.70 -15.08 6.40
N ASN A 122 -10.61 -15.88 6.95
CA ASN A 122 -11.85 -15.42 7.53
C ASN A 122 -11.59 -14.59 8.78
N GLY A 123 -12.26 -13.45 8.87
CA GLY A 123 -12.15 -12.57 10.03
C GLY A 123 -12.03 -11.11 9.65
N LYS A 124 -11.64 -10.30 10.63
CA LYS A 124 -11.51 -8.86 10.50
C LYS A 124 -10.06 -8.45 10.59
N TRP A 125 -9.61 -7.70 9.60
CA TRP A 125 -8.22 -7.33 9.40
C TRP A 125 -8.05 -5.82 9.54
N GLU A 126 -7.20 -5.36 10.46
CA GLU A 126 -6.81 -3.94 10.55
C GLU A 126 -5.75 -3.63 9.49
N LEU A 127 -6.00 -2.60 8.67
CA LEU A 127 -5.06 -2.13 7.66
C LEU A 127 -3.95 -1.30 8.33
N ILE A 128 -2.75 -1.86 8.35
CA ILE A 128 -1.57 -1.26 9.00
C ILE A 128 -0.64 -0.54 8.01
N TYR A 129 -0.72 -0.87 6.72
CA TYR A 129 0.02 -0.19 5.66
C TYR A 129 -0.66 -0.37 4.31
N THR A 130 -0.68 0.68 3.48
CA THR A 130 -1.06 0.58 2.07
C THR A 130 -0.37 1.63 1.21
N THR A 131 -0.18 1.32 -0.07
CA THR A 131 0.20 2.31 -1.10
C THR A 131 -1.01 2.85 -1.85
N SER A 132 -2.24 2.41 -1.52
CA SER A 132 -3.43 2.82 -2.26
C SER A 132 -3.85 4.24 -1.91
N GLN A 133 -3.70 5.15 -2.86
CA GLN A 133 -4.08 6.55 -2.71
C GLN A 133 -5.56 6.73 -2.35
N SER A 134 -6.43 5.86 -2.89
CA SER A 134 -7.87 5.88 -2.61
C SER A 134 -8.21 5.54 -1.15
N ILE A 135 -7.36 4.76 -0.48
CA ILE A 135 -7.53 4.33 0.91
C ILE A 135 -6.81 5.26 1.87
N LEU A 136 -5.63 5.76 1.50
CA LEU A 136 -4.86 6.70 2.31
C LEU A 136 -5.57 8.05 2.43
N GLN A 137 -6.27 8.48 1.38
CA GLN A 137 -7.00 9.75 1.35
C GLN A 137 -6.10 10.94 1.75
N THR A 138 -4.82 10.94 1.33
CA THR A 138 -3.84 11.96 1.78
C THR A 138 -4.20 13.40 1.36
N THR A 139 -5.16 13.56 0.46
CA THR A 139 -5.76 14.85 0.10
C THR A 139 -6.79 15.37 1.11
N ARG A 140 -7.26 14.56 2.06
CA ARG A 140 -8.13 15.00 3.16
C ARG A 140 -7.30 15.62 4.30
N PRO A 141 -7.80 16.68 4.97
CA PRO A 141 -7.17 17.19 6.19
C PRO A 141 -7.02 16.08 7.25
N LYS A 142 -5.88 16.03 7.97
CA LYS A 142 -5.60 14.95 8.94
C LYS A 142 -6.70 14.73 9.99
N LEU A 143 -7.42 15.79 10.40
CA LEU A 143 -8.56 15.68 11.32
C LEU A 143 -9.73 14.85 10.76
N LEU A 144 -9.84 14.79 9.43
CA LEU A 144 -10.89 14.09 8.70
C LEU A 144 -10.43 12.74 8.12
N THR A 145 -9.15 12.41 8.28
CA THR A 145 -8.60 11.11 7.88
C THR A 145 -8.99 10.05 8.91
N SER A 146 -9.46 8.90 8.41
CA SER A 146 -9.82 7.77 9.27
C SER A 146 -8.61 7.27 10.07
N ARG A 147 -8.78 7.11 11.38
CA ARG A 147 -7.71 6.64 12.28
C ARG A 147 -7.29 5.21 11.95
N ARG A 148 -8.27 4.32 11.81
CA ARG A 148 -8.12 2.89 11.48
C ARG A 148 -9.07 2.49 10.37
N ASN A 149 -8.61 1.62 9.49
CA ASN A 149 -9.44 1.01 8.46
C ASN A 149 -9.40 -0.49 8.66
N PHE A 150 -10.55 -1.14 8.51
CA PHE A 150 -10.69 -2.57 8.67
C PHE A 150 -11.21 -3.19 7.37
N GLN A 151 -10.88 -4.45 7.17
CA GLN A 151 -11.46 -5.28 6.14
C GLN A 151 -11.95 -6.57 6.79
N ALA A 152 -13.26 -6.80 6.79
CA ALA A 152 -13.83 -8.09 7.10
C ALA A 152 -13.88 -8.94 5.82
N ILE A 153 -13.44 -10.19 5.91
CA ILE A 153 -13.55 -11.18 4.84
C ILE A 153 -14.28 -12.40 5.37
N ASN A 154 -15.25 -12.88 4.58
CA ASN A 154 -15.85 -14.18 4.73
C ASN A 154 -15.76 -14.91 3.38
N ALA A 155 -14.81 -15.83 3.29
CA ALA A 155 -14.54 -16.65 2.12
C ALA A 155 -15.62 -17.72 1.87
N ASP A 156 -16.36 -18.14 2.90
CA ASP A 156 -17.40 -19.17 2.77
C ASP A 156 -18.61 -18.65 1.98
N ILE A 157 -18.98 -17.39 2.21
CA ILE A 157 -20.07 -16.71 1.47
C ILE A 157 -19.55 -15.78 0.38
N LEU A 158 -18.23 -15.74 0.17
CA LEU A 158 -17.57 -14.91 -0.84
C LEU A 158 -17.90 -13.40 -0.71
N ARG A 159 -17.78 -12.88 0.51
CA ARG A 159 -18.07 -11.47 0.83
C ARG A 159 -16.90 -10.78 1.49
N ALA A 160 -16.74 -9.51 1.17
CA ALA A 160 -15.84 -8.61 1.88
C ALA A 160 -16.54 -7.32 2.28
N GLN A 161 -16.04 -6.69 3.33
CA GLN A 161 -16.49 -5.38 3.77
C GLN A 161 -15.29 -4.53 4.21
N ASN A 162 -15.11 -3.37 3.59
CA ASN A 162 -14.14 -2.38 4.06
C ASN A 162 -14.86 -1.37 4.94
N MET A 163 -14.25 -1.00 6.07
CA MET A 163 -14.82 -0.12 7.06
C MET A 163 -13.79 0.92 7.49
N GLU A 164 -14.16 2.18 7.48
CA GLU A 164 -13.41 3.27 8.10
C GLU A 164 -13.87 3.44 9.55
N SER A 165 -12.99 3.97 10.38
CA SER A 165 -13.33 4.39 11.74
C SER A 165 -13.70 5.88 11.75
N ALA A 166 -13.70 6.48 12.96
CA ALA A 166 -13.93 7.90 13.13
C ALA A 166 -13.02 8.76 12.21
N PRO A 167 -13.56 9.87 11.67
CA PRO A 167 -14.84 10.47 12.04
C PRO A 167 -16.05 10.03 11.19
N PHE A 168 -15.85 9.41 10.01
CA PHE A 168 -16.94 9.22 9.04
C PHE A 168 -17.57 7.84 9.05
N PHE A 169 -16.86 6.81 9.54
CA PHE A 169 -17.39 5.45 9.60
C PHE A 169 -17.95 4.97 8.24
N ASN A 170 -17.29 5.35 7.14
CA ASN A 170 -17.70 4.93 5.81
C ASN A 170 -17.51 3.43 5.67
N GLN A 171 -18.41 2.76 4.96
CA GLN A 171 -18.32 1.32 4.74
C GLN A 171 -18.57 1.01 3.27
N VAL A 172 -18.00 -0.07 2.77
CA VAL A 172 -18.36 -0.62 1.47
C VAL A 172 -18.37 -2.14 1.53
N THR A 173 -19.41 -2.75 0.97
CA THR A 173 -19.51 -4.20 0.81
C THR A 173 -19.16 -4.63 -0.61
N ALA A 174 -18.64 -5.84 -0.76
CA ALA A 174 -18.29 -6.40 -2.05
C ALA A 174 -18.52 -7.91 -2.14
N ASP A 175 -18.93 -8.35 -3.31
CA ASP A 175 -18.88 -9.74 -3.75
C ASP A 175 -17.45 -10.09 -4.18
N LEU A 176 -17.04 -11.32 -3.85
CA LEU A 176 -15.77 -11.91 -4.24
C LEU A 176 -16.00 -13.03 -5.26
N THR A 177 -15.23 -13.04 -6.34
CA THR A 177 -15.22 -14.16 -7.30
C THR A 177 -13.82 -14.74 -7.33
N PRO A 178 -13.59 -15.95 -6.80
CA PRO A 178 -12.29 -16.61 -6.88
C PRO A 178 -11.84 -16.79 -8.33
N LEU A 179 -10.64 -16.28 -8.65
CA LEU A 179 -10.00 -16.44 -9.95
C LEU A 179 -8.98 -17.59 -9.93
N ASN A 180 -8.37 -17.82 -8.77
CA ASN A 180 -7.49 -18.96 -8.47
C ASN A 180 -7.34 -19.11 -6.95
N ALA A 181 -6.45 -19.99 -6.47
CA ALA A 181 -6.26 -20.30 -5.05
C ALA A 181 -5.82 -19.11 -4.15
N LYS A 182 -5.38 -18.00 -4.73
CA LYS A 182 -4.87 -16.82 -4.02
C LYS A 182 -5.48 -15.50 -4.46
N LYS A 183 -6.23 -15.47 -5.56
CA LYS A 183 -6.72 -14.23 -6.19
C LYS A 183 -8.23 -14.22 -6.36
N VAL A 184 -8.85 -13.09 -6.07
CA VAL A 184 -10.27 -12.82 -6.26
C VAL A 184 -10.48 -11.59 -7.15
N ALA A 185 -11.53 -11.62 -7.96
CA ALA A 185 -12.16 -10.41 -8.47
C ALA A 185 -13.08 -9.84 -7.39
N VAL A 186 -13.15 -8.52 -7.30
CA VAL A 186 -13.93 -7.78 -6.31
C VAL A 186 -14.96 -6.95 -7.06
N LYS A 187 -16.23 -7.07 -6.67
CA LYS A 187 -17.31 -6.23 -7.18
C LYS A 187 -17.99 -5.53 -6.01
N PHE A 188 -17.93 -4.20 -5.96
CA PHE A 188 -18.54 -3.44 -4.88
C PHE A 188 -20.07 -3.36 -5.08
N ASP A 189 -20.85 -3.41 -3.98
CA ASP A 189 -22.32 -3.33 -4.06
C ASP A 189 -22.85 -1.99 -3.55
N TYR A 190 -22.54 -1.65 -2.29
CA TYR A 190 -23.06 -0.45 -1.63
C TYR A 190 -21.97 0.24 -0.84
N PHE A 191 -21.88 1.55 -1.01
CA PHE A 191 -21.13 2.44 -0.15
C PHE A 191 -22.08 3.05 0.88
N GLN A 192 -21.74 2.96 2.17
CA GLN A 192 -22.44 3.65 3.23
C GLN A 192 -21.63 4.89 3.61
N ILE A 193 -22.12 6.06 3.22
CA ILE A 193 -21.46 7.34 3.46
C ILE A 193 -21.90 7.88 4.81
N GLY A 194 -20.94 8.24 5.67
CA GLY A 194 -21.22 8.80 6.99
C GLY A 194 -21.98 7.86 7.93
N GLY A 195 -21.97 6.54 7.66
CA GLY A 195 -22.76 5.55 8.40
C GLY A 195 -24.28 5.59 8.15
N LEU A 196 -24.79 6.49 7.29
CA LEU A 196 -26.23 6.75 7.18
C LEU A 196 -26.80 6.61 5.77
N ILE A 197 -26.03 6.91 4.74
CA ILE A 197 -26.55 7.03 3.36
C ILE A 197 -26.02 5.86 2.51
N PRO A 198 -26.85 4.87 2.16
CA PRO A 198 -26.47 3.82 1.23
C PRO A 198 -26.49 4.34 -0.21
N VAL A 199 -25.39 4.17 -0.92
CA VAL A 199 -25.21 4.52 -2.33
C VAL A 199 -24.81 3.25 -3.08
N LYS A 200 -25.62 2.85 -4.06
CA LYS A 200 -25.29 1.68 -4.90
C LYS A 200 -24.03 1.99 -5.71
N ALA A 201 -23.08 1.07 -5.69
CA ALA A 201 -21.89 1.13 -6.50
C ALA A 201 -22.24 1.01 -7.99
N PRO A 202 -21.59 1.75 -8.89
CA PRO A 202 -21.75 1.55 -10.32
C PRO A 202 -21.23 0.17 -10.71
N GLU A 203 -21.73 -0.42 -11.80
CA GLU A 203 -21.28 -1.75 -12.26
C GLU A 203 -19.78 -1.78 -12.62
N THR A 204 -19.21 -0.61 -12.92
CA THR A 204 -17.78 -0.42 -13.19
C THR A 204 -16.92 -0.38 -11.92
N ALA A 205 -17.52 -0.36 -10.73
CA ALA A 205 -16.80 -0.44 -9.46
C ALA A 205 -16.35 -1.88 -9.19
N VAL A 206 -15.32 -2.28 -9.91
CA VAL A 206 -14.65 -3.57 -9.80
C VAL A 206 -13.18 -3.39 -9.42
N GLY A 207 -12.54 -4.48 -9.04
CA GLY A 207 -11.10 -4.55 -8.78
C GLY A 207 -10.64 -5.99 -8.64
N GLU A 208 -9.37 -6.17 -8.28
CA GLU A 208 -8.78 -7.48 -8.03
C GLU A 208 -7.91 -7.43 -6.78
N LEU A 209 -7.89 -8.54 -6.05
CA LEU A 209 -7.04 -8.68 -4.87
C LEU A 209 -6.42 -10.07 -4.83
N GLU A 210 -5.11 -10.12 -4.67
CA GLU A 210 -4.34 -11.35 -4.49
C GLU A 210 -3.76 -11.39 -3.07
N VAL A 211 -4.03 -12.44 -2.30
CA VAL A 211 -3.42 -12.69 -0.99
C VAL A 211 -2.09 -13.40 -1.21
N THR A 212 -0.99 -12.70 -0.98
CA THR A 212 0.37 -13.19 -1.29
C THR A 212 1.11 -13.72 -0.07
N TYR A 213 0.67 -13.34 1.14
CA TYR A 213 1.09 -13.90 2.42
C TYR A 213 -0.10 -13.99 3.37
N LEU A 214 -0.20 -15.10 4.11
CA LEU A 214 -1.22 -15.28 5.15
C LEU A 214 -0.70 -16.19 6.26
N ASP A 215 -0.76 -15.71 7.50
CA ASP A 215 -0.65 -16.50 8.72
C ASP A 215 -1.72 -16.05 9.74
N GLN A 216 -1.59 -16.47 11.01
CA GLN A 216 -2.55 -16.16 12.08
C GLN A 216 -2.63 -14.68 12.45
N GLU A 217 -1.63 -13.87 12.10
CA GLU A 217 -1.44 -12.51 12.60
C GLU A 217 -1.37 -11.47 11.50
N LEU A 218 -0.84 -11.83 10.34
CA LEU A 218 -0.50 -10.92 9.27
C LEU A 218 -0.95 -11.47 7.93
N ARG A 219 -1.49 -10.56 7.12
CA ARG A 219 -1.83 -10.80 5.73
C ARG A 219 -1.21 -9.71 4.86
N VAL A 220 -0.57 -10.12 3.77
CA VAL A 220 -0.14 -9.23 2.70
C VAL A 220 -0.94 -9.54 1.45
N SER A 221 -1.45 -8.49 0.82
CA SER A 221 -2.21 -8.59 -0.41
C SER A 221 -1.72 -7.58 -1.45
N ARG A 222 -1.80 -7.96 -2.72
CA ARG A 222 -1.52 -7.10 -3.87
C ARG A 222 -2.82 -6.90 -4.66
N GLY A 223 -3.24 -5.65 -4.79
CA GLY A 223 -4.42 -5.28 -5.58
C GLY A 223 -4.05 -4.44 -6.80
N ASP A 224 -5.01 -4.28 -7.69
CA ASP A 224 -4.94 -3.37 -8.84
C ASP A 224 -4.71 -1.90 -8.43
N LYS A 225 -5.13 -1.54 -7.22
CA LYS A 225 -5.04 -0.19 -6.65
C LYS A 225 -3.93 -0.02 -5.61
N GLY A 226 -3.01 -0.98 -5.50
CA GLY A 226 -1.84 -0.90 -4.62
C GLY A 226 -1.65 -2.12 -3.71
N ASN A 227 -0.61 -2.05 -2.88
CA ASN A 227 -0.27 -3.08 -1.90
C ASN A 227 -1.00 -2.83 -0.57
N LEU A 228 -1.33 -3.90 0.15
CA LEU A 228 -2.01 -3.85 1.44
C LEU A 228 -1.30 -4.80 2.41
N CYS A 229 -0.99 -4.32 3.61
CA CYS A 229 -0.58 -5.16 4.74
C CYS A 229 -1.61 -4.97 5.86
N SER A 230 -2.06 -6.07 6.45
CA SER A 230 -3.10 -6.05 7.47
C SER A 230 -2.78 -7.00 8.61
N GLN A 231 -3.08 -6.59 9.85
CA GLN A 231 -3.00 -7.44 11.03
C GLN A 231 -4.37 -8.01 11.39
N ASN A 232 -4.40 -9.24 11.87
CA ASN A 232 -5.61 -9.88 12.34
C ASN A 232 -6.12 -9.17 13.61
N ASP A 233 -7.33 -8.64 13.57
CA ASP A 233 -7.97 -8.02 14.73
C ASP A 233 -8.68 -9.09 15.56
N ARG A 234 -7.96 -9.66 16.52
CA ARG A 234 -8.48 -10.69 17.43
C ARG A 234 -9.49 -10.17 18.47
N SER A 235 -9.77 -8.86 18.52
CA SER A 235 -10.71 -8.31 19.51
C SER A 235 -12.19 -8.61 19.22
N PHE A 236 -12.48 -9.38 18.16
CA PHE A 236 -13.82 -9.72 17.68
C PHE A 236 -14.08 -11.23 17.52
N VAL A 237 -13.25 -12.07 18.16
CA VAL A 237 -13.48 -13.53 18.29
C VAL A 237 -14.21 -13.84 19.59
#